data_AF-A0A6N7HVK7-F1
#
_entry.id   AF-A0A6N7HVK7-F1
#
_cell.length_a   1.000
_cell.length_b   1.000
_cell.length_c   1.000
_cell.angle_alpha   90.00
_cell.angle_beta   90.00
_cell.angle_gamma   90.00
#
_symmetry.space_group_name_H-M   'P 1'
#
loop_
_entity.id
_entity.type
_entity.pdbx_description
1 polymer ?
#
loop_
_entity_poly.entity_id
_entity_poly.type
_entity_poly.pdbx_seq_one_letter_code
_entity_poly.pdbx_strand_id
1 'polypeptide(L)'
;MNWTVDVPVDTLPELPPLPPDMRARLDTALARRASQQPEWPNPEQVRQVRTLLESVPPITVPSEVDRLRTKLAEVARGEAFMLQGGDCAETFVDNTEPHIRGNIRTLLQMAVVLTYGASMPVVKVARIAGQYAKPRSNGTDALGLPVYRGDIVNSIVPTPEARVPDPGRMIRAYANAGAAMNLVRALTAAGEADLTKVHEWNKDFVSNSAAAERYETIATEIDRGLRFMAACGVEDSSLHTTEIFASHEALLLDYERAMLRLDHASDDKAKLYDLSSHFLWVGERTRQLDGAHIALVEMLANPIGVKIGPGTTPEMAVEYVERLGPNNVPGRLTLVSRMGNGNVRELLPPIVEKVTASGHQVIWQCDPMHGNTH
;
A
#
# COMPACT_ATOMS: atom_id res chain seq x y z
N MET A 1 26.45 15.00 6.32
CA MET A 1 27.16 13.91 5.63
C MET A 1 26.20 13.31 4.61
N ASN A 2 26.54 13.35 3.32
CA ASN A 2 25.76 12.65 2.30
C ASN A 2 26.03 11.16 2.44
N TRP A 3 24.97 10.37 2.58
CA TRP A 3 25.06 8.90 2.51
C TRP A 3 25.25 8.54 1.04
N THR A 4 26.48 8.69 0.57
CA THR A 4 26.89 8.25 -0.76
C THR A 4 27.21 6.77 -0.63
N VAL A 5 26.27 5.94 -1.07
CA VAL A 5 26.55 4.52 -1.28
C VAL A 5 27.26 4.45 -2.62
N ASP A 6 28.57 4.21 -2.62
CA ASP A 6 29.26 3.82 -3.85
C ASP A 6 28.59 2.54 -4.35
N VAL A 7 28.03 2.59 -5.55
CA VAL A 7 27.34 1.46 -6.17
C VAL A 7 28.31 0.82 -7.17
N PRO A 8 29.08 -0.21 -6.78
CA PRO A 8 29.95 -0.91 -7.73
C PRO A 8 29.10 -1.83 -8.59
N VAL A 9 28.32 -1.25 -9.52
CA VAL A 9 27.39 -1.98 -10.40
C VAL A 9 28.09 -3.11 -11.15
N ASP A 10 29.34 -2.89 -11.57
CA ASP A 10 30.15 -3.86 -12.31
C ASP A 10 30.49 -5.13 -11.50
N THR A 11 30.22 -5.13 -10.19
CA THR A 11 30.46 -6.27 -9.29
C THR A 11 29.18 -6.99 -8.87
N LEU A 12 28.00 -6.50 -9.28
CA LEU A 12 26.73 -7.13 -8.96
C LEU A 12 26.51 -8.38 -9.81
N PRO A 13 25.88 -9.43 -9.27
CA PRO A 13 25.56 -10.61 -10.05
C PRO A 13 24.54 -10.28 -11.16
N GLU A 14 24.75 -10.82 -12.36
CA GLU A 14 23.73 -10.79 -13.40
C GLU A 14 22.54 -11.68 -12.97
N LEU A 15 21.37 -11.06 -12.83
CA LEU A 15 20.12 -11.82 -12.63
C LEU A 15 19.55 -12.30 -13.96
N PRO A 16 18.82 -13.43 -13.97
CA PRO A 16 18.11 -13.87 -15.16
C PRO A 16 17.23 -12.76 -15.72
N PRO A 17 17.34 -12.44 -17.03
CA PRO A 17 16.52 -11.40 -17.63
C PRO A 17 15.06 -11.83 -17.67
N LEU A 18 14.16 -10.84 -17.73
CA LEU A 18 12.76 -11.11 -18.04
C LEU A 18 12.64 -11.79 -19.43
N PRO A 19 11.64 -12.69 -19.62
CA PRO A 19 11.28 -13.21 -20.93
C PRO A 19 11.15 -12.07 -21.96
N PRO A 20 11.63 -12.24 -23.21
CA PRO A 20 11.69 -11.15 -24.19
C PRO A 20 10.35 -10.45 -24.45
N ASP A 21 9.25 -11.20 -24.48
CA ASP A 21 7.89 -10.69 -24.66
C ASP A 21 7.45 -9.83 -23.46
N MET A 22 7.72 -10.30 -22.24
CA MET A 22 7.42 -9.57 -21.01
C MET A 22 8.28 -8.30 -20.91
N ARG A 23 9.56 -8.38 -21.30
CA ARG A 23 10.45 -7.22 -21.35
C ARG A 23 9.94 -6.16 -22.33
N ALA A 24 9.56 -6.56 -23.55
CA ALA A 24 9.04 -5.64 -24.55
C ALA A 24 7.73 -4.96 -24.10
N ARG A 25 6.85 -5.70 -23.43
CA ARG A 25 5.62 -5.14 -22.82
C ARG A 25 5.94 -4.14 -21.73
N LEU A 26 6.89 -4.45 -20.84
CA LEU A 26 7.32 -3.54 -19.78
C LEU A 26 7.92 -2.26 -20.34
N ASP A 27 8.75 -2.37 -21.38
CA ASP A 27 9.31 -1.20 -22.07
C ASP A 27 8.23 -0.33 -22.70
N THR A 28 7.25 -0.96 -23.34
CA THR A 28 6.10 -0.25 -23.93
C THR A 28 5.28 0.45 -22.85
N ALA A 29 5.05 -0.18 -21.70
CA ALA A 29 4.35 0.42 -20.57
C ALA A 29 5.10 1.63 -19.99
N LEU A 30 6.42 1.49 -19.79
CA LEU A 30 7.28 2.53 -19.21
C LEU A 30 7.62 3.67 -20.20
N ALA A 31 7.44 3.47 -21.50
CA ALA A 31 7.59 4.51 -22.51
C ALA A 31 6.39 5.50 -22.54
N ARG A 32 5.26 5.14 -21.92
CA ARG A 32 4.10 6.04 -21.78
C ARG A 32 4.45 7.22 -20.86
N ARG A 33 3.65 8.28 -20.94
CA ARG A 33 3.84 9.45 -20.08
C ARG A 33 3.61 9.07 -18.61
N ALA A 34 4.60 9.38 -17.77
CA ALA A 34 4.54 9.20 -16.33
C ALA A 34 4.38 10.57 -15.64
N SER A 35 3.25 10.80 -14.98
CA SER A 35 3.05 12.01 -14.18
C SER A 35 3.85 11.95 -12.88
N GLN A 36 4.17 13.11 -12.31
CA GLN A 36 4.75 13.24 -10.94
C GLN A 36 6.12 12.59 -10.71
N GLN A 37 6.82 12.17 -11.76
CA GLN A 37 8.21 11.71 -11.64
C GLN A 37 9.15 12.88 -11.33
N PRO A 38 10.21 12.67 -10.53
CA PRO A 38 11.22 13.69 -10.29
C PRO A 38 12.08 13.93 -11.53
N GLU A 39 12.59 15.15 -11.64
CA GLU A 39 13.62 15.50 -12.61
C GLU A 39 14.98 15.13 -12.00
N TRP A 40 15.46 13.92 -12.29
CA TRP A 40 16.74 13.44 -11.81
C TRP A 40 17.90 14.23 -12.44
N PRO A 41 18.84 14.79 -11.65
CA PRO A 41 19.98 15.52 -12.20
C PRO A 41 20.94 14.66 -13.04
N ASN A 42 21.03 13.36 -12.72
CA ASN A 42 21.94 12.43 -13.38
C ASN A 42 21.24 11.11 -13.76
N PRO A 43 20.86 10.92 -15.03
CA PRO A 43 20.20 9.70 -15.51
C PRO A 43 21.04 8.43 -15.35
N GLU A 44 22.36 8.54 -15.44
CA GLU A 44 23.27 7.40 -15.29
C GLU A 44 23.29 6.92 -13.83
N GLN A 45 23.28 7.83 -12.87
CA GLN A 45 23.14 7.48 -11.45
C GLN A 45 21.82 6.75 -11.17
N VAL A 46 20.71 7.18 -11.80
CA VAL A 46 19.41 6.48 -11.68
C VAL A 46 19.52 5.05 -12.22
N ARG A 47 20.17 4.86 -13.38
CA ARG A 47 20.40 3.52 -13.94
C ARG A 47 21.18 2.64 -12.97
N GLN A 48 22.28 3.16 -12.41
CA GLN A 48 23.13 2.42 -11.47
C GLN A 48 22.37 2.03 -10.20
N VAL A 49 21.59 2.95 -9.62
CA VAL A 49 20.75 2.68 -8.45
C VAL A 49 19.70 1.62 -8.75
N ARG A 50 19.02 1.68 -9.91
CA ARG A 50 18.06 0.65 -10.31
C ARG A 50 18.73 -0.72 -10.44
N THR A 51 19.90 -0.79 -11.08
CA THR A 51 20.62 -2.07 -11.22
C THR A 51 21.01 -2.67 -9.86
N LEU A 52 21.38 -1.84 -8.88
CA LEU A 52 21.54 -2.32 -7.51
C LEU A 52 20.25 -2.91 -6.96
N LEU A 53 19.15 -2.16 -7.01
CA LEU A 53 17.84 -2.59 -6.48
C LEU A 53 17.24 -3.80 -7.23
N GLU A 54 17.62 -4.04 -8.48
CA GLU A 54 17.26 -5.25 -9.21
C GLU A 54 17.86 -6.50 -8.54
N SER A 55 19.05 -6.39 -7.93
CA SER A 55 19.80 -7.50 -7.31
C SER A 55 19.50 -7.77 -5.83
N VAL A 56 18.86 -6.85 -5.11
CA VAL A 56 18.64 -6.99 -3.67
C VAL A 56 17.55 -8.01 -3.34
N PRO A 57 17.56 -8.61 -2.13
CA PRO A 57 16.42 -9.38 -1.63
C PRO A 57 15.12 -8.55 -1.67
N PRO A 58 13.98 -9.15 -2.03
CA PRO A 58 12.73 -8.41 -2.08
C PRO A 58 12.17 -8.12 -0.66
N ILE A 59 11.28 -7.13 -0.55
CA ILE A 59 10.60 -6.78 0.71
C ILE A 59 9.49 -7.80 1.05
N THR A 60 8.82 -8.28 0.01
CA THR A 60 7.75 -9.29 0.08
C THR A 60 8.09 -10.47 -0.83
N VAL A 61 7.33 -11.56 -0.74
CA VAL A 61 7.50 -12.71 -1.67
C VAL A 61 6.19 -13.06 -2.38
N PRO A 62 6.23 -13.67 -3.58
CA PRO A 62 5.04 -13.93 -4.39
C PRO A 62 3.92 -14.69 -3.66
N SER A 63 4.26 -15.68 -2.83
CA SER A 63 3.29 -16.45 -2.06
C SER A 63 2.50 -15.61 -1.04
N GLU A 64 3.11 -14.57 -0.48
CA GLU A 64 2.42 -13.65 0.43
C GLU A 64 1.46 -12.72 -0.32
N VAL A 65 1.85 -12.29 -1.53
CA VAL A 65 1.00 -11.50 -2.43
C VAL A 65 -0.21 -12.32 -2.87
N ASP A 66 0.00 -13.58 -3.25
CA ASP A 66 -1.08 -14.50 -3.63
C ASP A 66 -2.01 -14.79 -2.45
N ARG A 67 -1.47 -14.94 -1.24
CA ARG A 67 -2.27 -15.08 -0.01
C ARG A 67 -3.12 -13.84 0.26
N LEU A 68 -2.57 -12.63 0.06
CA LEU A 68 -3.36 -11.40 0.15
C LEU A 68 -4.48 -11.39 -0.91
N ARG A 69 -4.17 -11.77 -2.16
CA ARG A 69 -5.17 -11.84 -3.23
C ARG A 69 -6.35 -12.75 -2.86
N THR A 70 -6.09 -13.92 -2.27
CA THR A 70 -7.16 -14.82 -1.79
C THR A 70 -8.04 -14.14 -0.75
N LYS A 71 -7.45 -13.46 0.25
CA LYS A 71 -8.22 -12.73 1.26
C LYS A 71 -8.99 -11.54 0.70
N LEU A 72 -8.43 -10.82 -0.26
CA LEU A 72 -9.13 -9.73 -0.93
C LEU A 72 -10.28 -10.23 -1.82
N ALA A 73 -10.19 -11.45 -2.34
CA ALA A 73 -11.31 -12.08 -3.02
C ALA A 73 -12.51 -12.31 -2.08
N GLU A 74 -12.27 -12.69 -0.81
CA GLU A 74 -13.32 -12.77 0.23
C GLU A 74 -13.95 -11.40 0.49
N VAL A 75 -13.13 -10.33 0.56
CA VAL A 75 -13.64 -8.96 0.70
C VAL A 75 -14.53 -8.57 -0.48
N ALA A 76 -14.11 -8.87 -1.71
CA ALA A 76 -14.89 -8.56 -2.90
C ALA A 76 -16.24 -9.32 -2.98
N ARG A 77 -16.33 -10.49 -2.32
CA ARG A 77 -17.57 -11.27 -2.21
C ARG A 77 -18.45 -10.85 -1.03
N GLY A 78 -18.01 -9.91 -0.19
CA GLY A 78 -18.72 -9.49 1.02
C GLY A 78 -18.58 -10.46 2.19
N GLU A 79 -17.57 -11.33 2.17
CA GLU A 79 -17.28 -12.33 3.21
C GLU A 79 -16.23 -11.83 4.21
N ALA A 80 -15.57 -10.71 3.92
CA ALA A 80 -14.57 -10.07 4.77
C ALA A 80 -14.57 -8.54 4.57
N PHE A 81 -13.90 -7.81 5.46
CA PHE A 81 -13.73 -6.36 5.40
C PHE A 81 -12.26 -5.98 5.25
N MET A 82 -11.93 -4.94 4.48
CA MET A 82 -10.55 -4.46 4.34
C MET A 82 -10.30 -3.22 5.22
N LEU A 83 -9.32 -3.31 6.12
CA LEU A 83 -8.80 -2.17 6.86
C LEU A 83 -7.43 -1.80 6.32
N GLN A 84 -7.29 -0.59 5.77
CA GLN A 84 -6.02 -0.04 5.34
C GLN A 84 -5.70 1.25 6.10
N GLY A 85 -4.49 1.37 6.68
CA GLY A 85 -4.13 2.53 7.49
C GLY A 85 -2.64 2.63 7.81
N GLY A 86 -2.19 3.81 8.20
CA GLY A 86 -0.80 4.14 8.50
C GLY A 86 -0.48 5.58 8.09
N ASP A 87 0.80 5.92 8.02
CA ASP A 87 1.23 7.29 7.76
C ASP A 87 0.80 7.78 6.36
N CYS A 88 0.59 9.09 6.23
CA CYS A 88 0.37 9.71 4.92
C CYS A 88 1.64 9.59 4.06
N ALA A 89 2.78 9.93 4.65
CA ALA A 89 4.11 9.72 4.11
C ALA A 89 5.03 9.28 5.26
N GLU A 90 5.64 8.11 5.12
CA GLU A 90 6.72 7.68 6.01
C GLU A 90 7.94 8.60 5.80
N THR A 91 8.72 8.81 6.85
CA THR A 91 10.01 9.51 6.78
C THR A 91 11.12 8.57 7.25
N PHE A 92 12.35 8.77 6.79
CA PHE A 92 13.48 7.97 7.26
C PHE A 92 13.82 8.25 8.73
N VAL A 93 13.50 9.44 9.24
CA VAL A 93 13.80 9.81 10.63
C VAL A 93 12.81 9.20 11.61
N ASP A 94 11.54 9.08 11.22
CA ASP A 94 10.48 8.51 12.07
C ASP A 94 10.35 7.00 11.90
N ASN A 95 11.10 6.38 10.97
CA ASN A 95 11.16 4.93 10.76
C ASN A 95 11.89 4.20 11.89
N THR A 96 11.32 4.29 13.09
CA THR A 96 11.87 3.81 14.36
C THR A 96 10.95 2.76 14.95
N GLU A 97 11.50 1.90 15.80
CA GLU A 97 10.73 0.85 16.46
C GLU A 97 9.49 1.38 17.21
N PRO A 98 9.57 2.44 18.05
CA PRO A 98 8.39 2.93 18.77
C PRO A 98 7.28 3.41 17.84
N HIS A 99 7.64 4.10 16.75
CA HIS A 99 6.68 4.61 15.78
C HIS A 99 6.00 3.49 15.00
N ILE A 100 6.79 2.55 14.47
CA ILE A 100 6.27 1.36 13.76
C ILE A 100 5.35 0.56 14.69
N ARG A 101 5.80 0.28 15.92
CA ARG A 101 5.00 -0.46 16.92
C ARG A 101 3.70 0.27 17.23
N GLY A 102 3.73 1.59 17.41
CA GLY A 102 2.54 2.42 17.64
C GLY A 102 1.52 2.34 16.49
N ASN A 103 2.00 2.43 15.25
CA ASN A 103 1.15 2.30 14.05
C ASN A 103 0.53 0.91 13.93
N ILE A 104 1.31 -0.15 14.15
CA ILE A 104 0.83 -1.54 14.12
C ILE A 104 -0.18 -1.80 15.23
N ARG A 105 0.10 -1.35 16.46
CA ARG A 105 -0.84 -1.41 17.59
C ARG A 105 -2.17 -0.74 17.25
N THR A 106 -2.13 0.48 16.70
CA THR A 106 -3.33 1.22 16.32
C THR A 106 -4.15 0.45 15.27
N LEU A 107 -3.48 -0.09 14.24
CA LEU A 107 -4.15 -0.87 13.20
C LEU A 107 -4.83 -2.12 13.76
N LEU A 108 -4.18 -2.81 14.70
CA LEU A 108 -4.75 -3.99 15.37
C LEU A 108 -5.94 -3.63 16.26
N GLN A 109 -5.83 -2.56 17.05
CA GLN A 109 -6.92 -2.06 17.88
C GLN A 109 -8.19 -1.77 17.07
N MET A 110 -8.03 -1.11 15.92
CA MET A 110 -9.12 -0.86 14.98
C MET A 110 -9.67 -2.16 14.37
N ALA A 111 -8.79 -3.08 13.98
CA ALA A 111 -9.19 -4.34 13.35
C ALA A 111 -10.09 -5.19 14.26
N VAL A 112 -9.82 -5.25 15.57
CA VAL A 112 -10.65 -6.00 16.53
C VAL A 112 -12.05 -5.42 16.63
N VAL A 113 -12.16 -4.10 16.75
CA VAL A 113 -13.46 -3.40 16.82
C VAL A 113 -14.26 -3.60 15.53
N LEU A 114 -13.59 -3.49 14.37
CA LEU A 114 -14.23 -3.71 13.07
C LEU A 114 -14.64 -5.17 12.85
N THR A 115 -13.84 -6.14 13.31
CA THR A 115 -14.17 -7.57 13.21
C THR A 115 -15.45 -7.86 14.01
N TYR A 116 -15.56 -7.31 15.22
CA TYR A 116 -16.76 -7.44 16.03
C TYR A 116 -17.98 -6.81 15.33
N GLY A 117 -17.88 -5.54 14.94
CA GLY A 117 -18.99 -4.81 14.33
C GLY A 117 -19.42 -5.36 12.97
N ALA A 118 -18.49 -5.87 12.17
CA ALA A 118 -18.79 -6.45 10.86
C ALA A 118 -19.17 -7.94 10.94
N SER A 119 -18.91 -8.61 12.06
CA SER A 119 -19.12 -10.06 12.24
C SER A 119 -18.47 -10.91 11.14
N MET A 120 -17.34 -10.45 10.62
CA MET A 120 -16.57 -11.09 9.54
C MET A 120 -15.08 -10.77 9.68
N PRO A 121 -14.18 -11.53 9.03
CA PRO A 121 -12.75 -11.26 9.08
C PRO A 121 -12.38 -9.87 8.57
N VAL A 122 -11.39 -9.23 9.21
CA VAL A 122 -10.79 -7.98 8.74
C VAL A 122 -9.40 -8.23 8.17
N VAL A 123 -9.19 -7.95 6.89
CA VAL A 123 -7.89 -7.98 6.20
C VAL A 123 -7.14 -6.68 6.52
N LYS A 124 -5.97 -6.79 7.15
CA LYS A 124 -5.18 -5.65 7.65
C LYS A 124 -4.07 -5.32 6.66
N VAL A 125 -4.10 -4.11 6.11
CA VAL A 125 -3.12 -3.63 5.14
C VAL A 125 -2.51 -2.31 5.66
N ALA A 126 -1.25 -2.33 6.05
CA ALA A 126 -0.56 -1.14 6.56
C ALA A 126 -0.03 -0.27 5.41
N ARG A 127 -0.13 1.05 5.55
CA ARG A 127 0.66 2.02 4.77
C ARG A 127 2.03 2.12 5.43
N ILE A 128 2.93 1.22 5.06
CA ILE A 128 4.22 1.03 5.72
C ILE A 128 5.22 0.38 4.77
N ALA A 129 6.50 0.52 5.09
CA ALA A 129 7.61 -0.13 4.39
C ALA A 129 7.69 0.23 2.89
N GLY A 130 7.37 1.48 2.54
CA GLY A 130 7.46 1.93 1.15
C GLY A 130 6.74 3.24 0.83
N GLN A 131 5.96 3.79 1.76
CA GLN A 131 5.16 5.00 1.59
C GLN A 131 6.00 6.29 1.68
N TYR A 132 7.14 6.31 0.99
CA TYR A 132 8.14 7.38 1.02
C TYR A 132 8.00 8.38 -0.13
N ALA A 133 7.03 8.20 -1.04
CA ALA A 133 6.78 9.10 -2.17
C ALA A 133 5.42 9.79 -2.01
N LYS A 134 5.32 11.05 -2.46
CA LYS A 134 4.03 11.78 -2.51
C LYS A 134 3.88 12.64 -3.76
N PRO A 135 2.71 12.63 -4.41
CA PRO A 135 2.44 13.53 -5.52
C PRO A 135 2.15 14.93 -5.00
N ARG A 136 2.44 15.97 -5.80
CA ARG A 136 2.26 17.37 -5.41
C ARG A 136 1.46 18.13 -6.48
N SER A 137 0.54 18.99 -6.03
CA SER A 137 -0.25 19.84 -6.92
C SER A 137 0.60 20.92 -7.61
N ASN A 138 1.57 21.48 -6.88
CA ASN A 138 2.45 22.56 -7.36
C ASN A 138 3.91 22.08 -7.36
N GLY A 139 4.74 22.65 -8.25
CA GLY A 139 6.18 22.38 -8.31
C GLY A 139 6.99 23.11 -7.23
N THR A 140 6.44 24.19 -6.68
CA THR A 140 7.09 25.04 -5.66
C THR A 140 6.20 25.14 -4.42
N ASP A 141 6.81 25.18 -3.23
CA ASP A 141 6.11 25.38 -1.96
C ASP A 141 5.98 26.87 -1.58
N ALA A 142 5.35 27.14 -0.43
CA ALA A 142 5.13 28.50 0.06
C ALA A 142 6.42 29.29 0.38
N LEU A 143 7.57 28.61 0.47
CA LEU A 143 8.88 29.22 0.70
C LEU A 143 9.62 29.52 -0.61
N GLY A 144 9.00 29.27 -1.77
CA GLY A 144 9.65 29.44 -3.07
C GLY A 144 10.61 28.30 -3.42
N LEU A 145 10.62 27.19 -2.66
CA LEU A 145 11.51 26.04 -2.89
C LEU A 145 10.81 24.94 -3.71
N PRO A 146 11.56 24.13 -4.49
CA PRO A 146 11.00 22.92 -5.09
C PRO A 146 10.33 22.06 -4.03
N VAL A 147 9.11 21.61 -4.29
CA VAL A 147 8.29 20.90 -3.30
C VAL A 147 8.97 19.62 -2.78
N TYR A 148 8.84 19.37 -1.48
CA TYR A 148 9.16 18.06 -0.90
C TYR A 148 8.23 16.99 -1.51
N ARG A 149 8.82 15.96 -2.13
CA ARG A 149 8.11 14.87 -2.84
C ARG A 149 8.17 13.53 -2.09
N GLY A 150 8.59 13.57 -0.83
CA GLY A 150 8.78 12.37 -0.01
C GLY A 150 10.25 11.97 0.04
N ASP A 151 10.63 11.25 1.09
CA ASP A 151 12.03 10.98 1.44
C ASP A 151 12.78 10.14 0.41
N ILE A 152 12.07 9.38 -0.43
CA ILE A 152 12.66 8.65 -1.57
C ILE A 152 13.09 9.55 -2.72
N VAL A 153 12.60 10.80 -2.78
CA VAL A 153 12.94 11.77 -3.83
C VAL A 153 13.88 12.84 -3.30
N ASN A 154 13.47 13.58 -2.27
CA ASN A 154 14.23 14.71 -1.71
C ASN A 154 13.97 14.85 -0.20
N SER A 155 14.56 15.85 0.45
CA SER A 155 14.41 16.05 1.90
C SER A 155 13.25 16.95 2.26
N ILE A 156 12.66 16.72 3.44
CA ILE A 156 11.72 17.65 4.07
C ILE A 156 12.40 18.97 4.50
N VAL A 157 13.71 18.95 4.76
CA VAL A 157 14.50 20.11 5.18
C VAL A 157 14.35 21.24 4.14
N PRO A 158 13.96 22.46 4.54
CA PRO A 158 13.61 23.53 3.62
C PRO A 158 14.84 24.33 3.17
N THR A 159 15.79 23.70 2.50
CA THR A 159 16.89 24.39 1.79
C THR A 159 16.93 24.01 0.32
N PRO A 160 17.40 24.88 -0.59
CA PRO A 160 17.50 24.57 -2.02
C PRO A 160 18.23 23.26 -2.30
N GLU A 161 19.37 23.02 -1.64
CA GLU A 161 20.23 21.84 -1.84
C GLU A 161 19.51 20.57 -1.38
N ALA A 162 18.80 20.62 -0.25
CA ALA A 162 18.08 19.47 0.30
C ALA A 162 16.83 19.10 -0.53
N ARG A 163 16.34 20.02 -1.37
CA ARG A 163 15.18 19.81 -2.26
C ARG A 163 15.56 19.27 -3.64
N VAL A 164 16.85 19.23 -3.99
CA VAL A 164 17.32 18.57 -5.22
C VAL A 164 16.98 17.07 -5.15
N PRO A 165 16.33 16.49 -6.17
CA PRO A 165 16.09 15.05 -6.23
C PRO A 165 17.40 14.26 -6.24
N ASP A 166 17.49 13.24 -5.38
CA ASP A 166 18.69 12.42 -5.20
C ASP A 166 18.34 10.93 -5.42
N PRO A 167 18.79 10.31 -6.53
CA PRO A 167 18.54 8.89 -6.81
C PRO A 167 19.04 7.95 -5.70
N GLY A 168 20.08 8.31 -4.94
CA GLY A 168 20.60 7.51 -3.82
C GLY A 168 19.56 7.29 -2.71
N ARG A 169 18.53 8.13 -2.65
CA ARG A 169 17.40 7.96 -1.72
C ARG A 169 16.53 6.75 -2.04
N MET A 170 16.54 6.21 -3.26
CA MET A 170 15.87 4.93 -3.55
C MET A 170 16.52 3.77 -2.80
N ILE A 171 17.85 3.76 -2.67
CA ILE A 171 18.57 2.76 -1.86
C ILE A 171 18.21 2.93 -0.37
N ARG A 172 18.16 4.18 0.12
CA ARG A 172 17.72 4.45 1.51
C ARG A 172 16.28 4.01 1.75
N ALA A 173 15.38 4.24 0.80
CA ALA A 173 13.99 3.81 0.90
C ALA A 173 13.88 2.29 0.97
N TYR A 174 14.61 1.57 0.10
CA TYR A 174 14.69 0.11 0.17
C TYR A 174 15.20 -0.39 1.53
N ALA A 175 16.30 0.17 2.03
CA ALA A 175 16.86 -0.24 3.32
C ALA A 175 15.90 0.01 4.49
N ASN A 176 15.22 1.16 4.49
CA ASN A 176 14.21 1.51 5.49
C ASN A 176 12.96 0.62 5.39
N ALA A 177 12.50 0.34 4.17
CA ALA A 177 11.41 -0.58 3.91
C ALA A 177 11.71 -2.00 4.41
N GLY A 178 12.91 -2.51 4.12
CA GLY A 178 13.35 -3.84 4.57
C GLY A 178 13.41 -3.94 6.09
N ALA A 179 13.99 -2.92 6.75
CA ALA A 179 14.05 -2.86 8.21
C ALA A 179 12.65 -2.76 8.85
N ALA A 180 11.77 -1.91 8.31
CA ALA A 180 10.41 -1.75 8.78
C ALA A 180 9.60 -3.05 8.63
N MET A 181 9.64 -3.67 7.44
CA MET A 181 8.92 -4.92 7.18
C MET A 181 9.45 -6.07 8.05
N ASN A 182 10.77 -6.14 8.28
CA ASN A 182 11.35 -7.10 9.21
C ASN A 182 10.79 -6.94 10.63
N LEU A 183 10.71 -5.70 11.13
CA LEU A 183 10.11 -5.44 12.44
C LEU A 183 8.62 -5.79 12.46
N VAL A 184 7.84 -5.41 11.44
CA VAL A 184 6.41 -5.76 11.34
C VAL A 184 6.23 -7.28 11.46
N ARG A 185 7.00 -8.06 10.69
CA ARG A 185 6.97 -9.54 10.74
C ARG A 185 7.26 -10.05 12.16
N ALA A 186 8.30 -9.51 12.80
CA ALA A 186 8.66 -9.88 14.17
C ALA A 186 7.55 -9.56 15.18
N LEU A 187 6.96 -8.37 15.13
CA LEU A 187 5.88 -7.97 16.04
C LEU A 187 4.63 -8.86 15.87
N THR A 188 4.28 -9.17 14.62
CA THR A 188 3.12 -10.03 14.33
C THR A 188 3.32 -11.50 14.75
N ALA A 189 4.57 -11.97 14.80
CA ALA A 189 4.91 -13.33 15.23
C ALA A 189 5.14 -13.44 16.75
N ALA A 190 5.62 -12.37 17.41
CA ALA A 190 6.00 -12.37 18.82
C ALA A 190 4.82 -12.18 19.81
N GLY A 191 3.57 -12.32 19.35
CA GLY A 191 2.38 -12.23 20.22
C GLY A 191 2.01 -10.82 20.67
N GLU A 192 2.48 -9.77 19.99
CA GLU A 192 1.86 -8.42 20.09
C GLU A 192 0.53 -8.34 19.35
N ALA A 193 0.32 -9.27 18.42
CA ALA A 193 -0.93 -9.51 17.73
C ALA A 193 -1.98 -10.27 18.55
N ASP A 194 -1.67 -10.61 19.81
CA ASP A 194 -2.57 -11.35 20.69
C ASP A 194 -3.87 -10.57 20.94
N LEU A 195 -4.99 -11.20 20.61
CA LEU A 195 -6.31 -10.58 20.67
C LEU A 195 -6.67 -10.07 22.07
N THR A 196 -6.24 -10.75 23.13
CA THR A 196 -6.50 -10.37 24.52
C THR A 196 -5.76 -9.08 24.86
N LYS A 197 -4.47 -9.00 24.51
CA LYS A 197 -3.66 -7.79 24.72
C LYS A 197 -4.20 -6.60 23.94
N VAL A 198 -4.59 -6.81 22.69
CA VAL A 198 -5.16 -5.76 21.84
C VAL A 198 -6.46 -5.23 22.44
N HIS A 199 -7.29 -6.11 23.01
CA HIS A 199 -8.53 -5.70 23.65
C HIS A 199 -8.30 -4.97 24.98
N GLU A 200 -7.31 -5.36 25.79
CA GLU A 200 -6.91 -4.62 26.98
C GLU A 200 -6.53 -3.16 26.64
N TRP A 201 -5.77 -2.95 25.56
CA TRP A 201 -5.45 -1.60 25.09
C TRP A 201 -6.68 -0.78 24.70
N ASN A 202 -7.73 -1.42 24.17
CA ASN A 202 -8.98 -0.73 23.87
C ASN A 202 -9.73 -0.32 25.13
N LYS A 203 -9.69 -1.11 26.20
CA LYS A 203 -10.25 -0.72 27.51
C LYS A 203 -9.49 0.44 28.14
N ASP A 204 -8.16 0.44 28.02
CA ASP A 204 -7.34 1.55 28.47
C ASP A 204 -7.69 2.84 27.72
N PHE A 205 -7.91 2.75 26.40
CA PHE A 205 -8.37 3.90 25.60
C PHE A 205 -9.72 4.42 26.08
N VAL A 206 -10.72 3.56 26.27
CA VAL A 206 -12.05 3.97 26.73
C VAL A 206 -11.97 4.64 28.10
N SER A 207 -11.22 4.07 29.05
CA SER A 207 -11.07 4.61 30.40
C SER A 207 -10.44 6.01 30.44
N ASN A 208 -9.64 6.36 29.43
CA ASN A 208 -8.91 7.63 29.34
C ASN A 208 -9.51 8.62 28.33
N SER A 209 -10.65 8.30 27.71
CA SER A 209 -11.26 9.13 26.66
C SER A 209 -12.35 10.05 27.22
N ALA A 210 -12.38 11.31 26.76
CA ALA A 210 -13.47 12.24 27.07
C ALA A 210 -14.85 11.77 26.53
N ALA A 211 -14.85 10.81 25.60
CA ALA A 211 -16.04 10.18 25.05
C ALA A 211 -16.24 8.73 25.55
N ALA A 212 -15.70 8.38 26.72
CA ALA A 212 -15.74 7.04 27.29
C ALA A 212 -17.14 6.42 27.27
N GLU A 213 -18.15 7.15 27.77
CA GLU A 213 -19.55 6.67 27.85
C GLU A 213 -20.09 6.21 26.49
N ARG A 214 -19.66 6.85 25.39
CA ARG A 214 -20.12 6.50 24.04
C ARG A 214 -19.55 5.14 23.56
N TYR A 215 -18.36 4.77 24.00
CA TYR A 215 -17.65 3.59 23.51
C TYR A 215 -17.64 2.43 24.52
N GLU A 216 -18.03 2.68 25.77
CA GLU A 216 -18.07 1.69 26.85
C GLU A 216 -18.95 0.49 26.52
N THR A 217 -20.12 0.71 25.90
CA THR A 217 -21.03 -0.38 25.50
C THR A 217 -20.34 -1.34 24.53
N ILE A 218 -19.75 -0.83 23.44
CA ILE A 218 -19.06 -1.65 22.43
C ILE A 218 -17.84 -2.35 23.05
N ALA A 219 -17.05 -1.65 23.87
CA ALA A 219 -15.90 -2.26 24.53
C ALA A 219 -16.31 -3.41 25.46
N THR A 220 -17.40 -3.24 26.21
CA THR A 220 -17.95 -4.28 27.09
C THR A 220 -18.51 -5.48 26.31
N GLU A 221 -19.15 -5.22 25.17
CA GLU A 221 -19.67 -6.26 24.28
C GLU A 221 -18.55 -7.12 23.66
N ILE A 222 -17.46 -6.48 23.22
CA ILE A 222 -16.27 -7.19 22.74
C ILE A 222 -15.66 -8.02 23.87
N ASP A 223 -15.52 -7.49 25.08
CA ASP A 223 -15.00 -8.23 26.25
C ASP A 223 -15.80 -9.51 26.51
N ARG A 224 -17.14 -9.40 26.48
CA ARG A 224 -18.03 -10.55 26.64
C ARG A 224 -17.84 -11.57 25.52
N GLY A 225 -17.69 -11.12 24.28
CA GLY A 225 -17.41 -11.98 23.13
C GLY A 225 -16.11 -12.77 23.29
N LEU A 226 -15.01 -12.11 23.69
CA LEU A 226 -13.73 -12.77 23.94
C LEU A 226 -13.81 -13.78 25.09
N ARG A 227 -14.45 -13.41 26.20
CA ARG A 227 -14.68 -14.32 27.34
C ARG A 227 -15.54 -15.52 26.96
N PHE A 228 -16.52 -15.32 26.09
CA PHE A 228 -17.35 -16.42 25.57
C PHE A 228 -16.52 -17.41 24.74
N MET A 229 -15.67 -16.93 23.83
CA MET A 229 -14.75 -17.80 23.08
C MET A 229 -13.83 -18.60 24.02
N ALA A 230 -13.26 -17.94 25.04
CA ALA A 230 -12.44 -18.62 26.04
C ALA A 230 -13.25 -19.67 26.84
N ALA A 231 -14.48 -19.35 27.24
CA ALA A 231 -15.36 -20.27 27.97
C ALA A 231 -15.78 -21.49 27.12
N CYS A 232 -15.86 -21.33 25.80
CA CYS A 232 -16.07 -22.44 24.86
C CYS A 232 -14.81 -23.28 24.61
N GLY A 233 -13.67 -22.93 25.21
CA GLY A 233 -12.41 -23.65 25.02
C GLY A 233 -11.75 -23.42 23.66
N VAL A 234 -11.95 -22.25 23.06
CA VAL A 234 -11.28 -21.89 21.80
C VAL A 234 -9.79 -21.63 22.08
N GLU A 235 -8.97 -22.66 21.87
CA GLU A 235 -7.51 -22.58 21.87
C GLU A 235 -6.99 -22.62 20.43
N ASP A 236 -7.23 -21.55 19.67
CA ASP A 236 -6.73 -21.43 18.30
C ASP A 236 -5.47 -20.56 18.24
N SER A 237 -4.38 -21.13 17.71
CA SER A 237 -3.15 -20.40 17.39
C SER A 237 -3.36 -19.16 16.51
N SER A 238 -4.44 -19.12 15.73
CA SER A 238 -4.85 -17.97 14.92
C SER A 238 -5.29 -16.75 15.74
N LEU A 239 -5.54 -16.91 17.05
CA LEU A 239 -5.86 -15.81 17.97
C LEU A 239 -4.61 -15.11 18.53
N HIS A 240 -3.45 -15.76 18.40
CA HIS A 240 -2.17 -15.27 18.95
C HIS A 240 -1.22 -14.71 17.90
N THR A 241 -1.49 -14.97 16.62
CA THR A 241 -0.73 -14.44 15.48
C THR A 241 -1.67 -13.74 14.52
N THR A 242 -1.14 -12.79 13.75
CA THR A 242 -1.95 -12.11 12.74
C THR A 242 -1.11 -11.72 11.54
N GLU A 243 -1.78 -11.46 10.43
CA GLU A 243 -1.13 -11.03 9.20
C GLU A 243 -1.37 -9.54 9.01
N ILE A 244 -0.28 -8.82 8.77
CA ILE A 244 -0.32 -7.42 8.34
C ILE A 244 0.44 -7.34 7.02
N PHE A 245 -0.24 -6.86 5.99
CA PHE A 245 0.32 -6.71 4.65
C PHE A 245 0.81 -5.28 4.44
N ALA A 246 1.99 -5.08 3.87
CA ALA A 246 2.49 -3.77 3.46
C ALA A 246 1.80 -3.23 2.20
N SER A 247 1.68 -1.91 2.12
CA SER A 247 1.19 -1.18 0.95
C SER A 247 1.77 0.22 0.82
N HIS A 248 1.91 0.68 -0.42
CA HIS A 248 2.24 2.07 -0.76
C HIS A 248 1.67 2.50 -2.11
N GLU A 249 1.70 3.82 -2.38
CA GLU A 249 1.38 4.35 -3.70
C GLU A 249 2.49 3.99 -4.67
N ALA A 250 2.17 3.23 -5.72
CA ALA A 250 3.11 2.95 -6.81
C ALA A 250 3.32 4.24 -7.61
N LEU A 251 4.18 5.12 -7.10
CA LEU A 251 4.34 6.48 -7.59
C LEU A 251 5.67 6.64 -8.35
N LEU A 252 6.78 6.22 -7.73
CA LEU A 252 8.11 6.43 -8.28
C LEU A 252 8.49 5.24 -9.17
N LEU A 253 8.25 5.35 -10.47
CA LEU A 253 8.35 4.21 -11.38
C LEU A 253 9.77 3.63 -11.46
N ASP A 254 10.81 4.44 -11.22
CA ASP A 254 12.19 3.95 -11.13
C ASP A 254 12.43 3.00 -9.95
N TYR A 255 11.72 3.21 -8.83
CA TYR A 255 11.77 2.31 -7.68
C TYR A 255 10.94 1.06 -7.93
N GLU A 256 9.67 1.22 -8.32
CA GLU A 256 8.77 0.08 -8.55
C GLU A 256 9.31 -0.88 -9.61
N ARG A 257 9.85 -0.35 -10.73
CA ARG A 257 10.41 -1.19 -11.80
C ARG A 257 11.64 -1.99 -11.36
N ALA A 258 12.43 -1.46 -10.44
CA ALA A 258 13.63 -2.12 -9.94
C ALA A 258 13.31 -3.21 -8.93
N MET A 259 12.12 -3.15 -8.31
CA MET A 259 11.62 -4.13 -7.35
C MET A 259 10.77 -5.23 -7.99
N LEU A 260 10.66 -5.23 -9.33
CA LEU A 260 9.98 -6.29 -10.07
C LEU A 260 10.77 -7.60 -9.97
N ARG A 261 10.06 -8.70 -9.70
CA ARG A 261 10.61 -10.06 -9.70
C ARG A 261 9.65 -10.99 -10.43
N LEU A 262 10.22 -11.94 -11.16
CA LEU A 262 9.49 -12.95 -11.88
C LEU A 262 9.39 -14.21 -11.01
N ASP A 263 8.19 -14.73 -10.85
CA ASP A 263 7.98 -16.04 -10.23
C ASP A 263 7.68 -17.10 -11.29
N HIS A 264 8.39 -18.22 -11.16
CA HIS A 264 8.28 -19.40 -12.03
C HIS A 264 7.65 -20.60 -11.32
N ALA A 265 7.25 -20.47 -10.05
CA ALA A 265 6.85 -21.59 -9.20
C ALA A 265 5.53 -22.28 -9.60
N SER A 266 4.78 -21.76 -10.58
CA SER A 266 3.54 -22.40 -11.07
C SER A 266 3.65 -22.71 -12.56
N ASP A 267 3.47 -23.99 -12.90
CA ASP A 267 3.72 -24.65 -14.20
C ASP A 267 2.95 -24.09 -15.42
N ASP A 268 2.20 -22.99 -15.31
CA ASP A 268 1.30 -22.57 -16.39
C ASP A 268 1.37 -21.08 -16.83
N LYS A 269 2.30 -20.29 -16.29
CA LYS A 269 2.87 -19.02 -16.85
C LYS A 269 3.63 -18.24 -15.78
N ALA A 270 4.79 -17.71 -16.15
CA ALA A 270 5.56 -16.82 -15.28
C ALA A 270 4.77 -15.55 -14.96
N LYS A 271 4.75 -15.16 -13.68
CA LYS A 271 4.00 -13.99 -13.19
C LYS A 271 4.97 -12.92 -12.70
N LEU A 272 4.73 -11.68 -13.10
CA LEU A 272 5.53 -10.53 -12.67
C LEU A 272 4.92 -9.94 -11.40
N TYR A 273 5.70 -9.85 -10.34
CA TYR A 273 5.30 -9.22 -9.09
C TYR A 273 6.16 -7.99 -8.85
N ASP A 274 5.56 -6.93 -8.32
CA ASP A 274 6.31 -5.88 -7.65
C ASP A 274 6.46 -6.30 -6.19
N LEU A 275 7.67 -6.69 -5.81
CA LEU A 275 7.97 -7.19 -4.47
C LEU A 275 8.53 -6.10 -3.55
N SER A 276 8.30 -4.83 -3.89
CA SER A 276 8.41 -3.73 -2.94
C SER A 276 7.29 -3.75 -1.90
N SER A 277 6.13 -4.36 -2.22
CA SER A 277 4.95 -4.37 -1.35
C SER A 277 4.02 -5.56 -1.62
N HIS A 278 2.99 -5.72 -0.79
CA HIS A 278 1.95 -6.73 -1.06
C HIS A 278 0.82 -6.16 -1.91
N PHE A 279 0.38 -4.94 -1.57
CA PHE A 279 -0.68 -4.21 -2.25
C PHE A 279 -0.17 -2.85 -2.68
N LEU A 280 -0.45 -2.46 -3.92
CA LEU A 280 -0.05 -1.16 -4.44
C LEU A 280 -1.28 -0.39 -4.88
N TRP A 281 -1.27 0.94 -4.84
CA TRP A 281 -2.32 1.72 -5.48
C TRP A 281 -1.77 2.80 -6.42
N VAL A 282 -2.59 3.17 -7.40
CA VAL A 282 -2.37 4.32 -8.27
C VAL A 282 -3.17 5.51 -7.74
N GLY A 283 -2.48 6.63 -7.52
CA GLY A 283 -3.06 7.84 -6.96
C GLY A 283 -3.93 8.63 -7.95
N GLU A 284 -4.73 9.56 -7.41
CA GLU A 284 -5.63 10.42 -8.20
C GLU A 284 -4.90 11.23 -9.28
N ARG A 285 -3.64 11.59 -9.04
CA ARG A 285 -2.83 12.44 -9.95
C ARG A 285 -2.02 11.64 -10.98
N THR A 286 -2.02 10.31 -10.88
CA THR A 286 -1.21 9.41 -11.72
C THR A 286 -2.03 8.32 -12.42
N ARG A 287 -3.36 8.29 -12.19
CA ARG A 287 -4.28 7.33 -12.81
C ARG A 287 -4.69 7.65 -14.25
N GLN A 288 -3.87 8.36 -15.04
CA GLN A 288 -4.19 8.57 -16.45
C GLN A 288 -4.34 7.20 -17.14
N LEU A 289 -5.46 6.98 -17.84
CA LEU A 289 -5.79 5.67 -18.43
C LEU A 289 -4.71 5.18 -19.40
N ASP A 290 -4.15 6.09 -20.18
CA ASP A 290 -3.04 5.91 -21.11
C ASP A 290 -1.66 6.20 -20.49
N GLY A 291 -1.58 6.42 -19.18
CA GLY A 291 -0.35 6.71 -18.46
C GLY A 291 0.49 5.47 -18.13
N ALA A 292 1.76 5.70 -17.82
CA ALA A 292 2.70 4.64 -17.46
C ALA A 292 2.34 3.91 -16.16
N HIS A 293 1.75 4.61 -15.18
CA HIS A 293 1.34 4.00 -13.91
C HIS A 293 0.30 2.91 -14.10
N ILE A 294 -0.79 3.20 -14.84
CA ILE A 294 -1.83 2.20 -15.15
C ILE A 294 -1.24 1.05 -15.96
N ALA A 295 -0.42 1.37 -16.97
CA ALA A 295 0.21 0.35 -17.82
C ALA A 295 1.15 -0.58 -17.07
N LEU A 296 1.89 -0.06 -16.08
CA LEU A 296 2.76 -0.88 -15.23
C LEU A 296 1.93 -1.82 -14.36
N VAL A 297 0.96 -1.30 -13.62
CA VAL A 297 0.18 -2.11 -12.65
C VAL A 297 -0.75 -3.13 -13.32
N GLU A 298 -1.09 -2.93 -14.59
CA GLU A 298 -1.77 -3.90 -15.45
C GLU A 298 -0.94 -5.18 -15.63
N MET A 299 0.39 -5.08 -15.66
CA MET A 299 1.27 -6.24 -15.84
C MET A 299 1.51 -7.04 -14.55
N LEU A 300 1.21 -6.46 -13.38
CA LEU A 300 1.54 -7.04 -12.09
C LEU A 300 0.53 -8.09 -11.64
N ALA A 301 1.00 -9.09 -10.92
CA ALA A 301 0.17 -10.09 -10.25
C ALA A 301 -0.36 -9.59 -8.89
N ASN A 302 0.22 -8.53 -8.33
CA ASN A 302 -0.22 -7.89 -7.09
C ASN A 302 -1.69 -7.45 -7.18
N PRO A 303 -2.46 -7.50 -6.08
CA PRO A 303 -3.71 -6.76 -5.98
C PRO A 303 -3.44 -5.25 -6.04
N ILE A 304 -4.29 -4.51 -6.76
CA ILE A 304 -4.08 -3.09 -7.06
C ILE A 304 -5.27 -2.24 -6.61
N GLY A 305 -5.00 -1.11 -6.00
CA GLY A 305 -5.96 -0.04 -5.76
C GLY A 305 -5.90 1.05 -6.82
N VAL A 306 -7.04 1.67 -7.13
CA VAL A 306 -7.09 2.94 -7.89
C VAL A 306 -7.92 3.94 -7.11
N LYS A 307 -7.34 5.11 -6.82
CA LYS A 307 -8.07 6.22 -6.20
C LYS A 307 -9.09 6.78 -7.19
N ILE A 308 -10.33 6.97 -6.76
CA ILE A 308 -11.37 7.64 -7.55
C ILE A 308 -11.87 8.88 -6.79
N GLY A 309 -11.63 10.05 -7.38
CA GLY A 309 -12.11 11.34 -6.88
C GLY A 309 -13.38 11.84 -7.60
N PRO A 310 -13.89 13.03 -7.21
CA PRO A 310 -15.13 13.62 -7.73
C PRO A 310 -15.21 13.79 -9.25
N GLY A 311 -14.06 13.86 -9.94
CA GLY A 311 -14.01 13.96 -11.40
C GLY A 311 -14.10 12.61 -12.13
N THR A 312 -14.28 11.49 -11.41
CA THR A 312 -14.36 10.15 -12.02
C THR A 312 -15.77 9.92 -12.56
N THR A 313 -15.89 9.61 -13.85
CA THR A 313 -17.18 9.19 -14.43
C THR A 313 -17.40 7.68 -14.28
N PRO A 314 -18.65 7.20 -14.34
CA PRO A 314 -18.94 5.77 -14.35
C PRO A 314 -18.21 5.00 -15.48
N GLU A 315 -18.10 5.61 -16.66
CA GLU A 315 -17.41 5.02 -17.82
C GLU A 315 -15.91 4.88 -17.58
N MET A 316 -15.28 5.90 -16.98
CA MET A 316 -13.87 5.81 -16.60
C MET A 316 -13.63 4.71 -15.57
N ALA A 317 -14.56 4.55 -14.61
CA ALA A 317 -14.46 3.49 -13.60
C ALA A 317 -14.52 2.09 -14.23
N VAL A 318 -15.42 1.88 -15.20
CA VAL A 318 -15.48 0.61 -15.95
C VAL A 318 -14.21 0.36 -16.76
N GLU A 319 -13.65 1.38 -17.42
CA GLU A 319 -12.39 1.21 -18.16
C GLU A 319 -11.23 0.77 -17.25
N TYR A 320 -11.14 1.30 -16.02
CA TYR A 320 -10.14 0.80 -15.05
C TYR A 320 -10.37 -0.66 -14.69
N VAL A 321 -11.63 -1.06 -14.54
CA VAL A 321 -12.02 -2.43 -14.19
C VAL A 321 -11.67 -3.41 -15.30
N GLU A 322 -11.99 -3.08 -16.54
CA GLU A 322 -11.67 -3.90 -17.71
C GLU A 322 -10.16 -4.06 -17.91
N ARG A 323 -9.39 -2.99 -17.73
CA ARG A 323 -7.91 -3.03 -17.87
C ARG A 323 -7.22 -3.76 -16.73
N LEU A 324 -7.62 -3.52 -15.48
CA LEU A 324 -6.89 -4.00 -14.30
C LEU A 324 -7.45 -5.31 -13.73
N GLY A 325 -8.61 -5.75 -14.23
CA GLY A 325 -9.24 -7.03 -13.87
C GLY A 325 -9.72 -7.84 -15.07
N PRO A 326 -8.93 -8.02 -16.15
CA PRO A 326 -9.42 -8.58 -17.43
C PRO A 326 -9.92 -10.03 -17.32
N ASN A 327 -9.42 -10.79 -16.33
CA ASN A 327 -9.84 -12.17 -16.08
C ASN A 327 -10.95 -12.28 -15.03
N ASN A 328 -11.56 -11.15 -14.64
CA ASN A 328 -12.58 -11.05 -13.59
C ASN A 328 -12.21 -11.81 -12.29
N VAL A 329 -10.96 -11.69 -11.86
CA VAL A 329 -10.50 -12.28 -10.59
C VAL A 329 -11.01 -11.42 -9.43
N PRO A 330 -11.89 -11.93 -8.54
CA PRO A 330 -12.44 -11.13 -7.46
C PRO A 330 -11.34 -10.58 -6.55
N GLY A 331 -11.46 -9.30 -6.16
CA GLY A 331 -10.49 -8.67 -5.26
C GLY A 331 -9.13 -8.33 -5.89
N ARG A 332 -8.92 -8.60 -7.19
CA ARG A 332 -7.73 -8.13 -7.92
C ARG A 332 -7.64 -6.61 -7.96
N LEU A 333 -8.79 -5.93 -8.04
CA LEU A 333 -8.91 -4.49 -8.11
C LEU A 333 -9.75 -3.94 -6.94
N THR A 334 -9.23 -2.90 -6.32
CA THR A 334 -9.92 -2.08 -5.32
C THR A 334 -10.15 -0.68 -5.88
N LEU A 335 -11.41 -0.23 -5.91
CA LEU A 335 -11.75 1.16 -6.23
C LEU A 335 -11.85 1.96 -4.92
N VAL A 336 -10.93 2.90 -4.73
CA VAL A 336 -10.75 3.64 -3.48
C VAL A 336 -11.40 5.02 -3.59
N SER A 337 -12.63 5.13 -3.12
CA SER A 337 -13.47 6.34 -3.21
C SER A 337 -13.05 7.41 -2.22
N ARG A 338 -12.74 8.60 -2.74
CA ARG A 338 -12.35 9.78 -1.94
C ARG A 338 -13.14 11.03 -2.28
N MET A 339 -14.46 10.91 -2.44
CA MET A 339 -15.31 11.98 -3.01
C MET A 339 -15.46 13.24 -2.14
N GLY A 340 -15.12 13.15 -0.84
CA GLY A 340 -15.48 14.18 0.14
C GLY A 340 -16.90 13.97 0.68
N ASN A 341 -17.12 14.37 1.93
CA ASN A 341 -18.36 14.09 2.65
C ASN A 341 -19.60 14.76 2.03
N GLY A 342 -19.42 15.91 1.38
CA GLY A 342 -20.48 16.64 0.68
C GLY A 342 -20.91 16.00 -0.64
N ASN A 343 -20.03 15.24 -1.32
CA ASN A 343 -20.30 14.77 -2.68
C ASN A 343 -20.56 13.26 -2.77
N VAL A 344 -20.08 12.47 -1.81
CA VAL A 344 -20.05 10.99 -1.93
C VAL A 344 -21.41 10.36 -2.18
N ARG A 345 -22.49 10.92 -1.60
CA ARG A 345 -23.85 10.38 -1.72
C ARG A 345 -24.45 10.58 -3.10
N GLU A 346 -23.94 11.54 -3.88
CA GLU A 346 -24.42 11.86 -5.22
C GLU A 346 -23.52 11.22 -6.28
N LEU A 347 -22.20 11.30 -6.10
CA LEU A 347 -21.24 10.91 -7.13
C LEU A 347 -20.89 9.42 -7.15
N LEU A 348 -20.92 8.74 -6.00
CA LEU A 348 -20.52 7.33 -5.92
C LEU A 348 -21.59 6.35 -6.45
N PRO A 349 -22.90 6.51 -6.18
CA PRO A 349 -23.92 5.56 -6.65
C PRO A 349 -23.88 5.24 -8.16
N PRO A 350 -23.85 6.20 -9.10
CA PRO A 350 -23.84 5.88 -10.52
C PRO A 350 -22.57 5.13 -10.95
N ILE A 351 -21.44 5.37 -10.27
CA ILE A 351 -20.19 4.62 -10.50
C ILE A 351 -20.34 3.16 -10.04
N VAL A 352 -20.89 2.95 -8.84
CA VAL A 352 -21.12 1.61 -8.29
C VAL A 352 -22.08 0.81 -9.15
N GLU A 353 -23.19 1.41 -9.59
CA GLU A 353 -24.17 0.78 -10.48
C GLU A 353 -23.53 0.31 -11.78
N LYS A 354 -22.77 1.20 -12.44
CA LYS A 354 -22.15 0.90 -13.74
C LYS A 354 -21.07 -0.17 -13.63
N VAL A 355 -20.22 -0.12 -12.61
CA VAL A 355 -19.20 -1.15 -12.37
C VAL A 355 -19.85 -2.48 -12.01
N THR A 356 -20.88 -2.49 -11.16
CA THR A 356 -21.60 -3.73 -10.82
C THR A 356 -22.24 -4.36 -12.06
N ALA A 357 -22.82 -3.54 -12.95
CA ALA A 357 -23.41 -4.01 -14.21
C ALA A 357 -22.39 -4.61 -15.19
N SER A 358 -21.08 -4.32 -15.04
CA SER A 358 -20.02 -4.95 -15.84
C SER A 358 -19.76 -6.41 -15.44
N GLY A 359 -20.32 -6.88 -14.31
CA GLY A 359 -20.13 -8.24 -13.79
C GLY A 359 -18.80 -8.46 -13.06
N HIS A 360 -17.99 -7.42 -12.91
CA HIS A 360 -16.72 -7.49 -12.19
C HIS A 360 -16.89 -7.33 -10.68
N GLN A 361 -16.16 -8.13 -9.91
CA GLN A 361 -16.15 -8.07 -8.44
C GLN A 361 -14.94 -7.29 -7.91
N VAL A 362 -15.11 -5.97 -7.82
CA VAL A 362 -14.13 -5.08 -7.18
C VAL A 362 -14.36 -4.95 -5.68
N ILE A 363 -13.33 -4.56 -4.95
CA ILE A 363 -13.50 -4.05 -3.58
C ILE A 363 -13.85 -2.57 -3.65
N TRP A 364 -14.94 -2.18 -2.99
CA TRP A 364 -15.25 -0.78 -2.73
C TRP A 364 -14.63 -0.35 -1.41
N GLN A 365 -13.62 0.52 -1.48
CA GLN A 365 -12.93 1.04 -0.31
C GLN A 365 -13.22 2.53 -0.14
N CYS A 366 -13.46 2.96 1.10
CA CYS A 366 -13.66 4.37 1.43
C CYS A 366 -12.34 4.99 1.93
N ASP A 367 -11.91 6.08 1.30
CA ASP A 367 -10.86 6.98 1.78
C ASP A 367 -11.51 8.31 2.21
N PRO A 368 -11.87 8.44 3.50
CA PRO A 368 -12.57 9.61 4.02
C PRO A 368 -11.62 10.79 4.31
N MET A 369 -10.33 10.68 4.01
CA MET A 369 -9.33 11.67 4.42
C MET A 369 -9.05 12.68 3.31
N HIS A 370 -8.59 12.19 2.15
CA HIS A 370 -8.14 13.05 1.05
C HIS A 370 -9.27 13.86 0.42
N GLY A 371 -10.52 13.44 0.63
CA GLY A 371 -11.76 14.13 0.26
C GLY A 371 -12.03 15.44 1.00
N ASN A 372 -11.43 15.60 2.19
CA ASN A 372 -11.92 16.52 3.22
C ASN A 372 -10.81 17.40 3.83
N THR A 373 -9.71 17.63 3.08
CA THR A 373 -8.62 18.54 3.49
C THR A 373 -8.93 19.97 3.04
N HIS A 374 -8.75 20.96 3.92
CA HIS A 374 -9.02 22.38 3.66
C HIS A 374 -7.84 23.27 4.08
#